data_AF-A0A1W6PVC6-F1
#
_entry.id   AF-A0A1W6PVC6-F1
#
_cell.length_a   1.000
_cell.length_b   1.000
_cell.length_c   1.000
_cell.angle_alpha   90.00
_cell.angle_beta   90.00
_cell.angle_gamma   90.00
#
_symmetry.space_group_name_H-M   'P 1'
#
loop_
_entity.id
_entity.type
_entity.pdbx_description
1 polymer ?
#
loop_
_entity_poly.entity_id
_entity_poly.type
_entity_poly.pdbx_seq_one_letter_code
_entity_poly.pdbx_strand_id
1 'polypeptide(L)'
;MEGEPANALHGLDRFNEGQVLRSLINPAQQRPWLPPQEPVMPDHLARIAPEEIAIELAIAAADTQQTLNEKRRAFAKANHPDGFAAPFRDDANRRMMIANLLIDEAMRRLPRS
;
A
#
# COMPACT_ATOMS: atom_id res chain seq x y z
N MET A 1 -24.97 -50.74 74.02
CA MET A 1 -25.70 -49.56 73.51
C MET A 1 -24.66 -48.66 72.87
N GLU A 2 -24.19 -49.03 71.68
CA GLU A 2 -24.92 -48.87 70.40
C GLU A 2 -25.13 -47.36 70.14
N GLY A 3 -24.59 -46.68 69.14
CA GLY A 3 -23.64 -47.00 68.08
C GLY A 3 -23.32 -45.67 67.36
N GLU A 4 -22.13 -45.57 66.77
CA GLU A 4 -21.77 -44.45 65.89
C GLU A 4 -22.52 -44.52 64.55
N PRO A 5 -23.03 -43.41 64.00
CA PRO A 5 -23.38 -43.36 62.58
C PRO A 5 -22.19 -42.89 61.72
N ALA A 6 -21.54 -43.89 61.14
CA ALA A 6 -21.04 -43.97 59.77
C ALA A 6 -20.45 -42.70 59.12
N ASN A 7 -19.12 -42.60 59.22
CA ASN A 7 -18.26 -42.03 58.19
C ASN A 7 -18.46 -42.77 56.86
N ALA A 8 -19.08 -42.13 55.88
CA ALA A 8 -19.28 -42.69 54.54
C ALA A 8 -19.00 -41.64 53.46
N LEU A 9 -17.71 -41.36 53.19
CA LEU A 9 -17.27 -40.79 51.92
C LEU A 9 -15.89 -41.36 51.54
N HIS A 10 -15.89 -42.63 51.11
CA HIS A 10 -14.85 -43.13 50.20
C HIS A 10 -15.48 -43.22 48.81
N GLY A 11 -15.01 -42.35 47.92
CA GLY A 11 -15.43 -42.27 46.53
C GLY A 11 -14.35 -41.56 45.73
N LEU A 12 -13.12 -42.07 45.80
CA LEU A 12 -12.09 -41.80 44.81
C LEU A 12 -12.52 -42.47 43.50
N ASP A 13 -13.00 -41.70 42.52
CA ASP A 13 -12.71 -42.00 41.11
C ASP A 13 -13.12 -40.85 40.15
N ARG A 14 -12.09 -40.31 39.51
CA ARG A 14 -11.99 -39.83 38.12
C ARG A 14 -12.81 -38.60 37.70
N PHE A 15 -12.06 -37.51 37.57
CA PHE A 15 -12.26 -36.46 36.57
C PHE A 15 -12.71 -37.03 35.22
N ASN A 16 -13.89 -36.62 34.75
CA ASN A 16 -14.29 -36.77 33.34
C ASN A 16 -14.24 -35.38 32.68
N GLU A 17 -13.03 -34.99 32.31
CA GLU A 17 -12.77 -33.91 31.37
C GLU A 17 -13.22 -34.38 29.98
N GLY A 18 -14.15 -33.67 29.32
CA GLY A 18 -14.32 -33.92 27.88
C GLY A 18 -15.63 -33.60 27.18
N GLN A 19 -16.59 -32.84 27.75
CA GLN A 19 -17.84 -32.66 27.01
C GLN A 19 -18.64 -31.36 27.17
N VAL A 20 -17.99 -30.19 27.26
CA VAL A 20 -18.72 -28.92 27.04
C VAL A 20 -17.89 -27.85 26.35
N LEU A 21 -17.51 -28.06 25.08
CA LEU A 21 -17.21 -26.96 24.14
C LEU A 21 -17.44 -27.46 22.71
N ARG A 22 -18.70 -27.84 22.41
CA ARG A 22 -19.13 -28.18 21.05
C ARG A 22 -19.25 -26.89 20.23
N SER A 23 -18.19 -26.64 19.48
CA SER A 23 -18.08 -25.91 18.22
C SER A 23 -19.38 -25.30 17.65
N LEU A 24 -19.42 -23.96 17.59
CA LEU A 24 -20.08 -23.21 16.51
C LEU A 24 -19.02 -22.58 15.59
N ILE A 25 -17.91 -23.28 15.36
CA ILE A 25 -16.91 -22.85 14.38
C ILE A 25 -17.31 -23.51 13.06
N ASN A 26 -17.96 -22.73 12.19
CA ASN A 26 -18.11 -23.11 10.79
C ASN A 26 -16.70 -23.14 10.15
N PRO A 27 -16.15 -24.31 9.79
CA PRO A 27 -14.79 -24.41 9.24
C PRO A 27 -14.66 -23.69 7.89
N ALA A 28 -15.76 -23.36 7.21
CA ALA A 28 -15.74 -22.62 5.95
C ALA A 28 -15.48 -21.10 6.10
N GLN A 29 -15.38 -20.57 7.32
CA GLN A 29 -15.20 -19.13 7.57
C GLN A 29 -13.83 -18.74 8.17
N GLN A 30 -12.91 -19.68 8.32
CA GLN A 30 -11.53 -19.36 8.71
C GLN A 30 -10.78 -18.81 7.49
N ARG A 31 -11.04 -17.54 7.13
CA ARG A 31 -10.06 -16.81 6.32
C ARG A 31 -8.85 -16.59 7.21
N PRO A 32 -7.65 -17.11 6.88
CA PRO A 32 -6.47 -16.80 7.66
C PRO A 32 -6.30 -15.28 7.68
N TRP A 33 -6.02 -14.72 8.86
CA TRP A 33 -5.53 -13.36 8.95
C TRP A 33 -4.18 -13.32 8.23
N LEU A 34 -4.15 -12.71 7.05
CA LEU A 34 -2.90 -12.38 6.38
C LEU A 34 -2.47 -11.01 6.90
N PRO A 35 -1.23 -10.83 7.38
CA PRO A 35 -0.75 -9.51 7.73
C PRO A 35 -0.92 -8.57 6.52
N PRO A 36 -1.23 -7.27 6.73
CA PRO A 36 -1.26 -6.31 5.65
C PRO A 36 0.06 -6.39 4.88
N GLN A 37 -0.01 -6.62 3.57
CA GLN A 37 1.20 -6.58 2.74
C GLN A 37 1.74 -5.16 2.76
N GLU A 38 3.04 -5.02 3.02
CA GLU A 38 3.70 -3.72 2.92
C GLU A 38 3.58 -3.22 1.47
N PRO A 39 3.27 -1.93 1.28
CA PRO A 39 3.23 -1.37 -0.06
C PRO A 39 4.62 -1.50 -0.70
N VAL A 40 4.68 -1.98 -1.93
CA VAL A 40 5.91 -2.12 -2.71
C VAL A 40 6.10 -0.87 -3.57
N MET A 41 7.31 -0.30 -3.58
CA MET A 41 7.62 0.90 -4.35
C MET A 41 7.64 0.58 -5.85
N PRO A 42 6.88 1.31 -6.69
CA PRO A 42 7.00 1.19 -8.14
C PRO A 42 8.37 1.67 -8.65
N ASP A 43 8.99 0.92 -9.57
CA ASP A 43 10.35 1.18 -10.07
C ASP A 43 10.57 2.60 -10.61
N HIS A 44 9.56 3.18 -11.28
CA HIS A 44 9.68 4.51 -11.87
C HIS A 44 9.81 5.60 -10.81
N LEU A 45 9.30 5.41 -9.59
CA LEU A 45 9.42 6.40 -8.52
C LEU A 45 10.87 6.57 -8.06
N ALA A 46 11.72 5.55 -8.21
CA ALA A 46 13.13 5.65 -7.86
C ALA A 46 13.94 6.49 -8.87
N ARG A 47 13.42 6.70 -10.09
CA ARG A 47 14.09 7.44 -11.17
C ARG A 47 13.86 8.93 -11.00
N ILE A 48 14.69 9.58 -10.21
CA ILE A 48 14.53 11.00 -9.84
C ILE A 48 15.62 11.90 -10.44
N ALA A 49 16.46 11.35 -11.33
CA ALA A 49 17.43 12.16 -12.07
C ALA A 49 16.70 13.01 -13.12
N PRO A 50 17.04 14.31 -13.27
CA PRO A 50 16.45 15.16 -14.29
C PRO A 50 16.56 14.60 -15.71
N GLU A 51 17.66 13.92 -16.03
CA GLU A 51 17.91 13.32 -17.34
C GLU A 51 16.94 12.17 -17.63
N GLU A 52 16.65 11.32 -16.64
CA GLU A 52 15.69 10.23 -16.76
C GLU A 52 14.27 10.76 -16.97
N ILE A 53 13.90 11.80 -16.22
CA ILE A 53 12.58 12.44 -16.35
C ILE A 53 12.47 13.17 -17.69
N ALA A 54 13.53 13.80 -18.19
CA ALA A 54 13.54 14.41 -19.51
C ALA A 54 13.33 13.39 -20.64
N ILE A 55 13.96 12.21 -20.53
CA ILE A 55 13.75 11.09 -21.46
C ILE A 55 12.29 10.61 -21.41
N GLU A 56 11.73 10.43 -20.21
CA GLU A 56 10.34 9.99 -20.03
C GLU A 56 9.32 11.00 -20.57
N LEU A 57 9.57 12.30 -20.38
CA LEU A 57 8.74 13.38 -20.92
C LEU A 57 8.83 13.48 -22.45
N ALA A 58 9.91 12.97 -23.04
CA ALA A 58 10.18 13.02 -24.48
C ALA A 58 10.03 14.43 -25.08
N ILE A 59 10.50 15.47 -24.38
CA ILE A 59 10.44 16.86 -24.86
C ILE A 59 11.32 17.00 -26.12
N ALA A 60 10.75 17.55 -27.18
CA ALA A 60 11.38 17.75 -28.48
C ALA A 60 11.40 19.22 -28.88
N ALA A 61 12.36 19.62 -29.71
CA ALA A 61 12.48 20.99 -30.21
C ALA A 61 11.27 21.45 -31.05
N ALA A 62 10.55 20.50 -31.66
CA ALA A 62 9.33 20.76 -32.44
C ALA A 62 8.06 20.85 -31.58
N ASP A 63 8.16 20.65 -30.26
CA ASP A 63 7.00 20.76 -29.39
C ASP A 63 6.45 22.18 -29.40
N THR A 64 5.13 22.26 -29.40
CA THR A 64 4.36 23.48 -29.16
C THR A 64 3.94 23.58 -27.70
N GLN A 65 3.50 24.77 -27.30
CA GLN A 65 2.85 25.02 -26.01
C GLN A 65 1.72 24.02 -25.71
N GLN A 66 0.95 23.60 -26.72
CA GLN A 66 -0.11 22.61 -26.58
C GLN A 66 0.46 21.21 -26.26
N THR A 67 1.41 20.74 -27.06
CA THR A 67 2.02 19.41 -26.88
C THR A 67 2.80 19.30 -25.56
N LEU A 68 3.45 20.37 -25.11
CA LEU A 68 4.12 20.41 -23.81
C LEU A 68 3.12 20.31 -22.65
N ASN A 69 1.95 20.95 -22.76
CA ASN A 69 0.89 20.81 -21.78
C ASN A 69 0.26 19.40 -21.78
N GLU A 70 0.15 18.76 -22.94
CA GLU A 70 -0.29 17.36 -23.06
C GLU A 70 0.69 16.41 -22.36
N LYS A 71 1.99 16.58 -22.59
CA LYS A 71 3.06 15.82 -21.91
C LYS A 71 3.01 16.02 -20.40
N ARG A 72 2.81 17.26 -19.92
CA ARG A 72 2.63 17.54 -18.49
C ARG A 72 1.48 16.73 -17.89
N ARG A 73 0.31 16.74 -18.54
CA ARG A 73 -0.87 16.01 -18.07
C ARG A 73 -0.64 14.50 -18.07
N ALA A 74 -0.02 13.97 -19.12
CA ALA A 74 0.31 12.55 -19.21
C ALA A 74 1.26 12.12 -18.08
N PHE A 75 2.32 12.89 -17.84
CA PHE A 75 3.27 12.63 -16.75
C PHE A 75 2.59 12.70 -15.39
N ALA A 76 1.76 13.73 -15.15
CA ALA A 76 1.00 13.88 -13.91
C ALA A 76 0.06 12.71 -13.64
N LYS A 77 -0.64 12.20 -14.65
CA LYS A 77 -1.53 11.04 -14.51
C LYS A 77 -0.79 9.80 -13.98
N ALA A 78 0.47 9.61 -14.37
CA ALA A 78 1.28 8.49 -13.92
C ALA A 78 2.02 8.75 -12.59
N ASN A 79 2.25 10.01 -12.22
CA ASN A 79 3.17 10.38 -11.13
C ASN A 79 2.54 11.25 -10.03
N HIS A 80 1.22 11.44 -10.00
CA HIS A 80 0.57 12.27 -8.98
C HIS A 80 0.72 11.64 -7.57
N PRO A 81 1.15 12.39 -6.53
CA PRO A 81 1.39 11.83 -5.19
C PRO A 81 0.13 11.20 -4.57
N ASP A 82 -1.06 11.75 -4.84
CA ASP A 82 -2.32 11.19 -4.35
C ASP A 82 -2.62 9.77 -4.88
N GLY A 83 -1.99 9.37 -5.99
CA GLY A 83 -2.10 8.03 -6.55
C GLY A 83 -1.26 6.97 -5.82
N PHE A 84 -0.41 7.36 -4.87
CA PHE A 84 0.54 6.46 -4.20
C PHE A 84 0.35 6.38 -2.69
N ALA A 85 0.82 5.26 -2.13
CA ALA A 85 0.90 5.04 -0.69
C ALA A 85 1.79 6.09 -0.02
N ALA A 86 1.51 6.42 1.25
CA ALA A 86 2.18 7.49 1.97
C ALA A 86 3.73 7.47 1.89
N PRO A 87 4.41 6.30 2.01
CA PRO A 87 5.87 6.25 1.91
C PRO A 87 6.45 6.66 0.55
N PHE A 88 5.65 6.68 -0.51
CA PHE A 88 6.12 6.91 -1.89
C PHE A 88 5.70 8.27 -2.45
N ARG A 89 4.93 9.06 -1.68
CA ARG A 89 4.43 10.36 -2.13
C ARG A 89 5.54 11.37 -2.33
N ASP A 90 6.59 11.30 -1.53
CA ASP A 90 7.72 12.22 -1.62
C ASP A 90 8.48 12.04 -2.94
N ASP A 91 8.70 10.80 -3.38
CA ASP A 91 9.34 10.50 -4.67
C ASP A 91 8.46 10.93 -5.85
N ALA A 92 7.15 10.65 -5.78
CA ALA A 92 6.18 11.11 -6.76
C ALA A 92 6.16 12.64 -6.87
N ASN A 93 6.19 13.34 -5.73
CA ASN A 93 6.26 14.80 -5.67
C ASN A 93 7.58 15.32 -6.26
N ARG A 94 8.71 14.69 -5.94
CA ARG A 94 10.03 15.05 -6.49
C ARG A 94 10.05 14.93 -8.00
N ARG A 95 9.48 13.85 -8.55
CA ARG A 95 9.33 13.64 -9.99
C ARG A 95 8.46 14.73 -10.62
N MET A 96 7.32 15.07 -10.02
CA MET A 96 6.44 16.14 -10.48
C MET A 96 7.12 17.51 -10.51
N MET A 97 7.90 17.85 -9.47
CA MET A 97 8.65 19.10 -9.41
C MET A 97 9.65 19.22 -10.56
N ILE A 98 10.44 18.16 -10.79
CA ILE A 98 11.44 18.14 -11.86
C ILE A 98 10.77 18.22 -13.23
N ALA A 99 9.68 17.47 -13.44
CA ALA A 99 8.95 17.51 -14.69
C ALA A 99 8.36 18.89 -14.99
N ASN A 100 7.78 19.55 -13.99
CA ASN A 100 7.26 20.91 -14.14
C ASN A 100 8.38 21.90 -14.52
N LEU A 101 9.53 21.82 -13.85
CA LEU A 101 10.69 22.67 -14.15
C LEU A 101 11.15 22.48 -15.61
N LEU A 102 11.29 21.24 -16.07
CA LEU A 102 11.75 20.92 -17.43
C LEU A 102 10.75 21.42 -18.49
N ILE A 103 9.46 21.24 -18.25
CA ILE A 103 8.41 21.70 -19.15
C ILE A 103 8.38 23.23 -19.19
N ASP A 104 8.43 23.90 -18.03
CA ASP A 104 8.43 25.37 -17.97
C ASP A 104 9.65 25.96 -18.70
N GLU A 105 10.81 25.32 -18.56
CA GLU A 105 12.00 25.69 -19.31
C GLU A 105 11.83 25.50 -20.83
N ALA A 106 11.19 24.41 -21.26
CA ALA A 106 10.84 24.21 -22.67
C ALA A 106 9.87 25.29 -23.18
N MET A 107 8.85 25.66 -22.40
CA MET A 107 7.91 26.73 -22.75
C MET A 107 8.62 28.07 -22.95
N ARG A 108 9.60 28.41 -22.09
CA ARG A 108 10.36 29.67 -22.19
C ARG A 108 11.20 29.77 -23.46
N ARG A 109 11.55 28.64 -24.07
CA ARG A 109 12.34 28.55 -25.31
C ARG A 109 11.49 28.69 -26.56
N LEU A 110 10.17 28.64 -26.44
CA LEU A 110 9.29 28.81 -27.59
C LEU A 110 9.43 30.23 -28.18
N PRO A 111 9.39 30.36 -29.52
CA PRO A 111 9.44 31.67 -30.16
C PRO A 111 8.25 32.52 -29.70
N ARG A 112 8.51 33.77 -29.30
CA ARG A 112 7.46 34.74 -29.00
C ARG A 112 6.90 35.24 -30.33
N SER A 113 5.68 34.82 -30.67
CA SER A 113 4.95 35.34 -31.82
C SER A 113 4.29 36.67 -31.52
#